data_AF-A0A7Y2K1G2-F1
#
_entry.id   AF-A0A7Y2K1G2-F1
#
_cell.length_a   1.000
_cell.length_b   1.000
_cell.length_c   1.000
_cell.angle_alpha   90.00
_cell.angle_beta   90.00
_cell.angle_gamma   90.00
#
_symmetry.space_group_name_H-M   'P 1'
#
loop_
_entity.id
_entity.type
_entity.pdbx_description
1 polymer ?
#
loop_
_entity_poly.entity_id
_entity_poly.type
_entity_poly.pdbx_seq_one_letter_code
_entity_poly.pdbx_strand_id
1 'polypeptide(L)'
;MSATGKTALQRMDTLVRWTDASEMVTRDMSSDADARRRYRPMRWLPLLPMACGVGLVSSAIAFPVAQAVYAVAGPIVATMAAVSLNGPLGKPSMDDDEREAALRKDAFLFCLAVLALLNMVGGPALMVMAALQGWEMERLLGIAFALVIGNLTWFGSLPTLYASWKSPTLSVFEE
;
A
#
# COMPACT_ATOMS: atom_id res chain seq x y z
N MET A 1 -35.61 30.39 -30.26
CA MET A 1 -35.02 29.36 -29.38
C MET A 1 -33.56 29.22 -29.76
N SER A 2 -32.63 29.76 -28.97
CA SER A 2 -31.19 29.59 -29.19
C SER A 2 -30.63 28.76 -28.03
N ALA A 3 -30.24 27.53 -28.31
CA ALA A 3 -29.58 26.65 -27.36
C ALA A 3 -28.12 27.08 -27.25
N THR A 4 -27.82 27.95 -26.29
CA THR A 4 -26.44 28.33 -25.96
C THR A 4 -25.74 27.12 -25.36
N GLY A 5 -24.99 26.39 -26.18
CA GLY A 5 -24.25 25.20 -25.77
C GLY A 5 -23.21 25.55 -24.70
N LYS A 6 -23.34 24.93 -23.52
CA LYS A 6 -22.36 25.06 -22.43
C LYS A 6 -20.96 24.69 -22.95
N THR A 7 -20.01 25.61 -22.80
CA THR A 7 -18.59 25.40 -23.16
C THR A 7 -17.98 24.26 -22.34
N ALA A 8 -16.93 23.62 -22.86
CA ALA A 8 -16.27 22.48 -22.20
C ALA A 8 -15.85 22.81 -20.74
N LEU A 9 -15.41 24.05 -20.51
CA LEU A 9 -15.09 24.57 -19.17
C LEU A 9 -16.29 24.59 -18.23
N GLN A 10 -17.47 25.02 -18.69
CA GLN A 10 -18.69 24.98 -17.89
C GLN A 10 -19.13 23.55 -17.57
N ARG A 11 -18.89 22.59 -18.47
CA ARG A 11 -19.18 21.17 -18.21
C ARG A 11 -18.23 20.59 -17.17
N MET A 12 -16.94 20.94 -17.22
CA MET A 12 -15.96 20.54 -16.20
C MET A 12 -16.29 21.16 -14.84
N ASP A 13 -16.64 22.44 -14.80
CA ASP A 13 -17.05 23.11 -13.55
C ASP A 13 -18.35 22.50 -12.97
N THR A 14 -19.29 22.12 -13.84
CA THR A 14 -20.50 21.41 -13.40
C THR A 14 -20.17 20.02 -12.84
N LEU A 15 -19.23 19.30 -13.45
CA LEU A 15 -18.79 17.99 -12.97
C LEU A 15 -18.03 18.09 -11.64
N VAL A 16 -17.17 19.09 -11.47
CA VAL A 16 -16.43 19.34 -10.22
C VAL A 16 -17.37 19.75 -9.08
N ARG A 17 -18.39 20.57 -9.38
CA ARG A 17 -19.44 20.91 -8.41
C ARG A 17 -20.35 19.75 -8.06
N TRP A 18 -20.60 18.84 -9.01
CA TRP A 18 -21.48 17.69 -8.77
C TRP A 18 -20.79 16.58 -7.97
N THR A 19 -19.46 16.51 -8.01
CA THR A 19 -18.68 15.53 -7.24
C THR A 19 -18.29 16.02 -5.85
N ASP A 20 -18.74 17.21 -5.43
CA ASP A 20 -18.32 17.90 -4.21
C ASP A 20 -16.79 18.02 -4.06
N ALA A 21 -16.05 17.89 -5.17
CA ALA A 21 -14.59 17.89 -5.15
C ALA A 21 -14.04 19.24 -4.66
N SER A 22 -14.75 20.35 -4.90
CA SER A 22 -14.37 21.66 -4.37
C SER A 22 -14.52 21.75 -2.86
N GLU A 23 -15.60 21.22 -2.28
CA GLU A 23 -15.75 21.15 -0.81
C GLU A 23 -14.73 20.21 -0.20
N MET A 24 -14.44 19.09 -0.87
CA MET A 24 -13.43 18.12 -0.42
C MET A 24 -12.01 18.70 -0.43
N VAL A 25 -11.66 19.50 -1.45
CA VAL A 25 -10.37 20.22 -1.52
C VAL A 25 -10.31 21.37 -0.52
N THR A 26 -11.39 22.13 -0.34
CA THR A 26 -11.44 23.23 0.65
C THR A 26 -11.33 22.68 2.08
N ARG A 27 -11.91 21.50 2.31
CA ARG A 27 -11.78 20.76 3.56
C ARG A 27 -10.38 20.16 3.72
N ASP A 28 -9.75 19.60 2.68
CA ASP A 28 -8.34 19.16 2.73
C ASP A 28 -7.36 20.34 2.95
N MET A 29 -7.70 21.56 2.53
CA MET A 29 -6.86 22.76 2.76
C MET A 29 -7.02 23.38 4.16
N SER A 30 -8.03 23.00 4.96
CA SER A 30 -8.11 23.45 6.35
C SER A 30 -7.23 22.53 7.21
N SER A 31 -6.27 23.11 7.94
CA SER A 31 -5.23 22.36 8.67
C SER A 31 -5.79 21.32 9.67
N ASP A 32 -7.02 21.51 10.14
CA ASP A 32 -7.71 20.58 11.05
C ASP A 32 -8.19 19.28 10.38
N ALA A 33 -8.49 19.29 9.07
CA ALA A 33 -8.94 18.10 8.37
C ALA A 33 -7.79 17.12 8.10
N ASP A 34 -6.61 17.67 7.82
CA ASP A 34 -5.40 16.89 7.56
C ASP A 34 -4.99 16.10 8.81
N ALA A 35 -5.07 16.72 9.99
CA ALA A 35 -4.86 16.03 11.26
C ALA A 35 -5.84 14.86 11.45
N ARG A 36 -7.16 15.09 11.37
CA ARG A 36 -8.17 14.03 11.58
C ARG A 36 -8.11 12.90 10.54
N ARG A 37 -7.72 13.20 9.30
CA ARG A 37 -7.59 12.20 8.22
C ARG A 37 -6.32 11.36 8.39
N ARG A 38 -5.21 11.98 8.81
CA ARG A 38 -3.92 11.32 9.11
C ARG A 38 -4.07 10.29 10.24
N TYR A 39 -4.96 10.52 11.21
CA TYR A 39 -5.20 9.57 12.31
C TYR A 39 -6.24 8.47 12.03
N ARG A 40 -6.80 8.36 10.82
CA ARG A 40 -7.84 7.36 10.57
C ARG A 40 -7.22 5.95 10.47
N PRO A 41 -7.59 4.99 11.34
CA PRO A 41 -6.99 3.67 11.35
C PRO A 41 -7.42 2.87 10.11
N MET A 42 -6.53 2.79 9.11
CA MET A 42 -6.70 1.91 7.94
C MET A 42 -6.26 0.48 8.28
N ARG A 43 -7.13 -0.26 8.98
CA ARG A 43 -6.82 -1.63 9.45
C ARG A 43 -6.91 -2.70 8.36
N TRP A 44 -7.80 -2.51 7.39
CA TRP A 44 -8.10 -3.53 6.37
C TRP A 44 -7.47 -3.22 5.01
N LEU A 45 -7.30 -1.93 4.68
CA LEU A 45 -6.75 -1.51 3.39
C LEU A 45 -5.36 -2.10 3.09
N PRO A 46 -4.41 -2.15 4.05
CA PRO A 46 -3.08 -2.73 3.82
C PRO A 46 -3.09 -4.25 3.64
N LEU A 47 -4.15 -4.95 4.08
CA LEU A 47 -4.24 -6.39 3.92
C LEU A 47 -4.48 -6.81 2.46
N LEU A 48 -5.15 -5.97 1.68
CA LEU A 48 -5.40 -6.23 0.25
C LEU A 48 -4.10 -6.38 -0.55
N PRO A 49 -3.20 -5.39 -0.60
CA PRO A 49 -1.95 -5.52 -1.34
C PRO A 49 -1.10 -6.66 -0.76
N MET A 50 -1.08 -6.86 0.57
CA MET A 50 -0.36 -7.99 1.17
C MET A 50 -0.88 -9.36 0.69
N ALA A 51 -2.20 -9.56 0.69
CA ALA A 51 -2.84 -10.78 0.22
C ALA A 51 -2.59 -10.99 -1.28
N CYS A 52 -2.64 -9.92 -2.08
CA CYS A 52 -2.26 -9.99 -3.50
C CYS A 52 -0.79 -10.37 -3.68
N GLY A 53 0.13 -9.86 -2.84
CA GLY A 53 1.53 -10.26 -2.84
C GLY A 53 1.73 -11.75 -2.52
N VAL A 54 1.04 -12.26 -1.50
CA VAL A 54 1.03 -13.71 -1.16
C VAL A 54 0.48 -14.54 -2.33
N GLY A 55 -0.64 -14.10 -2.89
CA GLY A 55 -1.30 -14.77 -4.02
C GLY A 55 -0.42 -14.78 -5.27
N LEU A 56 0.33 -13.71 -5.51
CA LEU A 56 1.28 -13.61 -6.62
C LEU A 56 2.42 -14.63 -6.46
N VAL A 57 3.04 -14.71 -5.28
CA VAL A 57 4.10 -15.68 -5.00
C VAL A 57 3.57 -17.12 -5.07
N SER A 58 2.41 -17.37 -4.46
CA SER A 58 1.77 -18.70 -4.46
C SER A 58 1.39 -19.15 -5.87
N SER A 59 0.85 -18.25 -6.69
CA SER A 59 0.50 -18.55 -8.08
C SER A 59 1.74 -18.74 -8.96
N ALA A 60 2.82 -17.99 -8.74
CA ALA A 60 4.09 -18.20 -9.43
C ALA A 60 4.72 -19.56 -9.09
N ILE A 61 4.53 -20.04 -7.85
CA ILE A 61 4.96 -21.38 -7.45
C ILE A 61 4.05 -22.45 -8.06
N ALA A 62 2.73 -22.28 -8.05
CA ALA A 62 1.78 -23.29 -8.52
C ALA A 62 1.72 -23.41 -10.05
N PHE A 63 1.81 -22.29 -10.77
CA PHE A 63 1.64 -22.21 -12.20
C PHE A 63 2.84 -21.55 -12.87
N PRO A 64 3.46 -22.17 -13.89
CA PRO A 64 4.63 -21.63 -14.58
C PRO A 64 4.24 -20.55 -15.62
N VAL A 65 3.47 -19.53 -15.21
CA VAL A 65 3.00 -18.47 -16.12
C VAL A 65 3.65 -17.14 -15.73
N ALA A 66 4.94 -16.98 -16.04
CA ALA A 66 5.72 -15.78 -15.70
C ALA A 66 5.08 -14.49 -16.23
N GLN A 67 4.47 -14.54 -17.41
CA GLN A 67 3.80 -13.39 -18.04
C GLN A 67 2.63 -12.83 -17.21
N ALA A 68 1.87 -13.70 -16.55
CA ALA A 68 0.76 -13.28 -15.68
C ALA A 68 1.28 -12.55 -14.44
N VAL A 69 2.44 -12.95 -13.91
CA VAL A 69 3.07 -12.31 -12.75
C VAL A 69 3.43 -10.85 -13.07
N TYR A 70 4.00 -10.60 -14.25
CA TYR A 70 4.37 -9.24 -14.67
C TYR A 70 3.15 -8.34 -14.86
N ALA A 71 2.07 -8.85 -15.44
CA ALA A 71 0.85 -8.08 -15.69
C ALA A 71 0.16 -7.62 -14.40
N VAL A 72 0.19 -8.46 -13.35
CA VAL A 72 -0.50 -8.19 -12.08
C VAL A 72 0.38 -7.36 -11.11
N ALA A 73 1.70 -7.33 -11.31
CA ALA A 73 2.62 -6.58 -10.45
C ALA A 73 2.34 -5.07 -10.43
N GLY A 74 2.04 -4.46 -11.60
CA GLY A 74 1.76 -3.03 -11.70
C GLY A 74 0.61 -2.55 -10.80
N PRO A 75 -0.60 -3.15 -10.90
CA PRO A 75 -1.72 -2.85 -10.01
C PRO A 75 -1.44 -3.07 -8.52
N ILE A 76 -0.68 -4.12 -8.17
CA ILE A 76 -0.28 -4.39 -6.77
C ILE A 76 0.61 -3.26 -6.24
N VAL A 77 1.60 -2.84 -7.01
CA VAL A 77 2.50 -1.75 -6.62
C VAL A 77 1.74 -0.43 -6.50
N ALA A 78 0.83 -0.14 -7.43
CA ALA A 78 0.01 1.07 -7.40
C ALA A 78 -0.90 1.13 -6.17
N THR A 79 -1.56 0.01 -5.82
CA THR A 79 -2.40 -0.07 -4.62
C THR A 79 -1.59 0.05 -3.33
N MET A 80 -0.42 -0.58 -3.26
CA MET A 80 0.50 -0.41 -2.13
C MET A 80 0.99 1.04 -1.98
N ALA A 81 1.35 1.71 -3.08
CA ALA A 81 1.73 3.12 -3.03
C ALA A 81 0.57 4.02 -2.57
N ALA A 82 -0.66 3.74 -3.01
CA ALA A 82 -1.83 4.46 -2.53
C ALA A 82 -2.05 4.24 -1.02
N VAL A 83 -1.86 3.02 -0.51
CA VAL A 83 -1.98 2.69 0.91
C VAL A 83 -0.89 3.38 1.74
N SER A 84 0.36 3.38 1.28
CA SER A 84 1.46 3.98 2.03
C SER A 84 1.36 5.51 2.09
N LEU A 85 0.91 6.14 1.00
CA LEU A 85 0.74 7.60 0.92
C LEU A 85 -0.47 8.10 1.71
N ASN A 86 -1.58 7.35 1.72
CA ASN A 86 -2.82 7.76 2.39
C ASN A 86 -3.00 7.12 3.77
N GLY A 87 -2.05 6.28 4.20
CA GLY A 87 -2.11 5.57 5.46
C GLY A 87 -1.70 6.44 6.66
N PRO A 88 -1.86 5.92 7.90
CA PRO A 88 -1.59 6.67 9.13
C PRO A 88 -0.16 7.16 9.31
N LEU A 89 0.82 6.60 8.59
CA LEU A 89 2.20 7.10 8.61
C LEU A 89 2.46 8.19 7.56
N GLY A 90 1.55 8.39 6.60
CA GLY A 90 1.55 9.48 5.61
C GLY A 90 2.90 9.86 4.99
N LYS A 91 2.97 11.07 4.45
CA LYS A 91 4.25 11.70 4.09
C LYS A 91 4.96 12.20 5.35
N PRO A 92 6.29 12.14 5.43
CA PRO A 92 7.02 12.83 6.48
C PRO A 92 6.73 14.32 6.38
N SER A 93 6.27 14.95 7.46
CA SER A 93 6.11 16.40 7.54
C SER A 93 7.11 16.99 8.52
N MET A 94 7.50 18.25 8.35
CA MET A 94 8.38 18.92 9.32
C MET A 94 7.68 19.17 10.67
N ASP A 95 6.35 19.04 10.70
CA ASP A 95 5.50 19.17 11.89
C ASP A 95 5.24 17.81 12.59
N ASP A 96 5.96 16.75 12.21
CA ASP A 96 5.83 15.45 12.87
C ASP A 96 6.35 15.53 14.31
N ASP A 97 5.50 15.21 15.28
CA ASP A 97 5.90 15.10 16.68
C ASP A 97 6.98 14.00 16.87
N GLU A 98 7.84 14.15 17.88
CA GLU A 98 8.86 13.14 18.23
C GLU A 98 8.26 11.73 18.43
N ARG A 99 7.00 11.67 18.87
CA ARG A 99 6.22 10.44 19.05
C ARG A 99 5.88 9.77 17.72
N GLU A 100 5.57 10.54 16.68
CA GLU A 100 5.31 10.04 15.32
C GLU A 100 6.59 9.51 14.69
N ALA A 101 7.72 10.21 14.88
CA ALA A 101 9.03 9.77 14.44
C ALA A 101 9.44 8.43 15.09
N ALA A 102 9.19 8.27 16.41
CA ALA A 102 9.41 7.01 17.12
C ALA A 102 8.50 5.89 16.59
N LEU A 103 7.22 6.18 16.31
CA LEU A 103 6.28 5.21 15.76
C LEU A 103 6.69 4.73 14.36
N ARG A 104 7.13 5.64 13.47
CA ARG A 104 7.67 5.29 12.14
C ARG A 104 8.88 4.35 12.27
N LYS A 105 9.80 4.66 13.19
CA LYS A 105 11.01 3.85 13.43
C LYS A 105 10.66 2.45 13.93
N ASP A 106 9.76 2.33 14.91
CA ASP A 106 9.27 1.05 15.41
C ASP A 106 8.61 0.22 14.31
N ALA A 107 7.73 0.86 13.52
CA ALA A 107 7.01 0.22 12.42
C ALA A 107 7.98 -0.31 11.35
N PHE A 108 9.03 0.46 11.06
CA PHE A 108 10.08 0.08 10.12
C PHE A 108 10.91 -1.10 10.63
N LEU A 109 11.34 -1.08 11.90
CA LEU A 109 12.08 -2.17 12.51
C LEU A 109 11.26 -3.46 12.57
N PHE A 110 9.98 -3.37 12.94
CA PHE A 110 9.06 -4.50 12.90
C PHE A 110 8.94 -5.08 11.49
N CYS A 111 8.74 -4.23 10.49
CA CYS A 111 8.65 -4.64 9.10
C CYS A 111 9.95 -5.34 8.63
N LEU A 112 11.11 -4.78 8.94
CA LEU A 112 12.40 -5.40 8.61
C LEU A 112 12.58 -6.76 9.29
N ALA A 113 12.21 -6.88 10.57
CA ALA A 113 12.30 -8.14 11.30
C ALA A 113 11.42 -9.23 10.67
N VAL A 114 10.18 -8.89 10.31
CA VAL A 114 9.24 -9.81 9.64
C VAL A 114 9.77 -10.24 8.27
N LEU A 115 10.24 -9.28 7.45
CA LEU A 115 10.79 -9.59 6.13
C LEU A 115 12.08 -10.40 6.22
N ALA A 116 12.95 -10.12 7.19
CA ALA A 116 14.19 -10.87 7.41
C ALA A 116 13.88 -12.32 7.78
N LEU A 117 12.96 -12.55 8.73
CA LEU A 117 12.52 -13.90 9.10
C LEU A 117 11.92 -14.65 7.91
N LEU A 118 11.06 -13.98 7.13
CA LEU A 118 10.44 -14.60 5.97
C LEU A 118 11.46 -14.98 4.90
N ASN A 119 12.47 -14.13 4.64
CA ASN A 119 13.50 -14.43 3.65
C ASN A 119 14.50 -15.50 4.15
N MET A 120 14.81 -15.52 5.45
CA MET A 120 15.65 -16.56 6.05
C MET A 120 15.01 -17.95 5.99
N VAL A 121 13.69 -18.05 6.08
CA VAL A 121 12.98 -19.35 5.98
C VAL A 121 12.55 -19.65 4.55
N GLY A 122 11.95 -18.68 3.87
CA GLY A 122 11.36 -18.82 2.55
C GLY A 122 12.39 -19.02 1.44
N GLY A 123 13.53 -18.31 1.49
CA GLY A 123 14.60 -18.44 0.50
C GLY A 123 15.16 -19.86 0.42
N PRO A 124 15.64 -20.44 1.54
CA PRO A 124 16.09 -21.83 1.58
C PRO A 124 15.01 -22.83 1.20
N ALA A 125 13.77 -22.65 1.68
CA ALA A 125 12.66 -23.54 1.34
C ALA A 125 12.38 -23.55 -0.18
N LEU A 126 12.42 -22.38 -0.83
CA LEU A 126 12.25 -22.28 -2.28
C LEU A 126 13.41 -22.87 -3.05
N MET A 127 14.65 -22.73 -2.58
CA MET A 127 15.80 -23.39 -3.21
C MET A 127 15.70 -24.91 -3.13
N VAL A 128 15.30 -25.46 -1.98
CA VAL A 128 15.07 -26.90 -1.82
C VAL A 128 13.95 -27.36 -2.75
N MET A 129 12.82 -26.64 -2.82
CA MET A 129 11.75 -26.98 -3.77
C MET A 129 12.20 -26.92 -5.23
N ALA A 130 12.94 -25.89 -5.61
CA ALA A 130 13.49 -25.74 -6.96
C ALA A 130 14.40 -26.91 -7.33
N ALA A 131 15.27 -27.33 -6.42
CA ALA A 131 16.15 -28.47 -6.61
C ALA A 131 15.38 -29.80 -6.72
N LEU A 132 14.37 -30.01 -5.87
CA LEU A 132 13.56 -31.23 -5.87
C LEU A 132 12.66 -31.36 -7.10
N GLN A 133 12.14 -30.25 -7.61
CA GLN A 133 11.22 -30.23 -8.75
C GLN A 133 11.90 -29.95 -10.09
N GLY A 134 13.21 -29.72 -10.11
CA GLY A 134 13.97 -29.46 -11.34
C GLY A 134 13.45 -28.25 -12.11
N TRP A 135 13.16 -27.14 -11.43
CA TRP A 135 12.59 -25.97 -12.08
C TRP A 135 13.52 -25.36 -13.13
N GLU A 136 12.95 -25.02 -14.29
CA GLU A 136 13.66 -24.30 -15.34
C GLU A 136 13.98 -22.85 -14.93
N MET A 137 15.03 -22.29 -15.54
CA MET A 137 15.49 -20.93 -15.24
C MET A 137 14.42 -19.86 -15.45
N GLU A 138 13.57 -19.99 -16.47
CA GLU A 138 12.50 -19.03 -16.73
C GLU A 138 11.48 -18.98 -15.58
N ARG A 139 11.13 -20.14 -15.02
CA ARG A 139 10.25 -20.24 -13.85
C ARG A 139 10.90 -19.65 -12.60
N LEU A 140 12.20 -19.90 -12.40
CA LEU A 140 12.97 -19.33 -11.29
C LEU A 140 12.99 -17.79 -11.36
N LEU A 141 13.17 -17.21 -12.55
CA LEU A 141 13.11 -15.77 -12.75
C LEU A 141 11.72 -15.20 -12.44
N GLY A 142 10.65 -15.87 -12.87
CA GLY A 142 9.28 -15.48 -12.55
C GLY A 142 8.98 -15.48 -11.04
N ILE A 143 9.44 -16.51 -10.32
CA ILE A 143 9.29 -16.61 -8.86
C ILE A 143 10.14 -15.56 -8.15
N ALA A 144 11.38 -15.34 -8.59
CA ALA A 144 12.24 -14.30 -8.05
C ALA A 144 11.61 -12.91 -8.20
N PHE A 145 11.03 -12.62 -9.37
CA PHE A 145 10.31 -11.38 -9.60
C PHE A 145 9.06 -11.27 -8.71
N ALA A 146 8.26 -12.33 -8.59
CA ALA A 146 7.10 -12.37 -7.70
C ALA A 146 7.50 -12.12 -6.23
N LEU A 147 8.62 -12.68 -5.78
CA LEU A 147 9.17 -12.46 -4.44
C LEU A 147 9.59 -11.00 -4.25
N VAL A 148 10.26 -10.38 -5.23
CA VAL A 148 10.66 -8.96 -5.14
C VAL A 148 9.42 -8.08 -5.00
N ILE A 149 8.40 -8.30 -5.85
CA ILE A 149 7.15 -7.55 -5.78
C ILE A 149 6.42 -7.81 -4.47
N GLY A 150 6.32 -9.06 -4.01
CA GLY A 150 5.72 -9.42 -2.73
C GLY A 150 6.41 -8.75 -1.54
N ASN A 151 7.74 -8.81 -1.48
CA ASN A 151 8.54 -8.14 -0.45
C ASN A 151 8.34 -6.62 -0.47
N LEU A 152 8.39 -5.98 -1.65
CA LEU A 152 8.14 -4.54 -1.79
C LEU A 152 6.73 -4.16 -1.31
N THR A 153 5.75 -5.00 -1.66
CA THR A 153 4.35 -4.79 -1.28
C THR A 153 4.17 -4.86 0.22
N TRP A 154 4.78 -5.84 0.87
CA TRP A 154 4.76 -5.98 2.31
C TRP A 154 5.54 -4.87 2.99
N PHE A 155 6.68 -4.47 2.43
CA PHE A 155 7.48 -3.36 2.95
C PHE A 155 6.71 -2.04 2.98
N GLY A 156 5.89 -1.74 1.96
CA GLY A 156 5.04 -0.55 1.95
C GLY A 156 3.78 -0.66 2.83
N SER A 157 3.25 -1.86 3.00
CA SER A 157 1.94 -2.08 3.65
C SER A 157 2.04 -2.41 5.14
N LEU A 158 3.09 -3.13 5.57
CA LEU A 158 3.28 -3.57 6.95
C LEU A 158 3.48 -2.42 7.94
N PRO A 159 4.31 -1.39 7.67
CA PRO A 159 4.44 -0.26 8.59
C PRO A 159 3.11 0.45 8.79
N THR A 160 2.35 0.60 7.70
CA THR A 160 1.01 1.20 7.69
C THR A 160 0.00 0.38 8.51
N LEU A 161 0.08 -0.95 8.42
CA LEU A 161 -0.72 -1.86 9.24
C LEU A 161 -0.31 -1.81 10.72
N TYR A 162 0.99 -1.84 11.02
CA TYR A 162 1.49 -1.74 12.39
C TYR A 162 1.05 -0.43 13.06
N ALA A 163 1.18 0.68 12.34
CA ALA A 163 0.72 1.99 12.81
C ALA A 163 -0.81 2.02 12.99
N SER A 164 -1.60 1.46 12.06
CA SER A 164 -3.07 1.44 12.19
C SER A 164 -3.57 0.60 13.37
N TRP A 165 -2.80 -0.40 13.80
CA TRP A 165 -3.05 -1.23 14.97
C TRP A 165 -2.53 -0.64 16.29
N LYS A 166 -1.47 0.18 16.26
CA LYS A 166 -0.88 0.87 17.43
C LYS A 166 -1.49 2.27 17.69
N SER A 167 -2.21 2.83 16.70
CA SER A 167 -2.99 4.07 16.81
C SER A 167 -4.41 4.01 17.47
N PRO A 168 -4.85 3.01 18.26
CA PRO A 168 -6.12 3.10 19.01
C PRO A 168 -6.12 4.07 20.20
N THR A 169 -5.05 4.84 20.43
CA THR A 169 -4.82 5.52 21.74
C THR A 169 -4.77 7.05 21.66
N LEU A 170 -5.33 7.67 20.61
CA LEU A 170 -5.43 9.13 20.50
C LEU A 170 -6.87 9.66 20.64
N SER A 171 -7.89 8.80 20.58
CA SER A 171 -9.29 9.20 20.78
C SER A 171 -9.80 9.05 22.22
N VAL A 172 -8.91 8.78 23.19
CA VAL A 172 -9.28 8.49 24.60
C VAL A 172 -8.74 9.54 25.58
N PHE A 173 -8.13 10.62 25.10
CA PHE A 173 -7.61 11.71 25.96
C PHE A 173 -8.27 13.08 25.69
N GLU A 174 -9.43 13.11 25.03
CA GLU A 174 -10.26 14.32 24.86
C GLU A 174 -11.63 14.20 25.56
N GLU A 175 -11.69 13.60 26.76
CA GLU A 175 -12.80 13.80 27.71
C GLU A 175 -12.28 14.33 29.05
#